data_AF-A0A920VP06-F1
#
_entry.id   AF-A0A920VP06-F1
#
_cell.length_a   1.000
_cell.length_b   1.000
_cell.length_c   1.000
_cell.angle_alpha   90.00
_cell.angle_beta   90.00
_cell.angle_gamma   90.00
#
_symmetry.space_group_name_H-M   'P 1'
#
loop_
_entity.id
_entity.type
_entity.pdbx_description
1 polymer ?
#
loop_
_entity_poly.entity_id
_entity_poly.type
_entity_poly.pdbx_seq_one_letter_code
_entity_poly.pdbx_strand_id
1 'polypeptide(L)' 'MSAIAAINAALWDISGKHYGVPSYMLMGGNVRDKIRVYAHWGIRDLSDEG' A
#
# COMPACT_ATOMS: atom_id res chain seq x y z
N MET A 1 -0.88 17.50 -8.82
CA MET A 1 -1.36 17.00 -7.50
C MET A 1 -0.41 16.01 -6.81
N SER A 2 0.79 15.73 -7.34
CA SER A 2 1.70 14.71 -6.80
C SER A 2 2.39 15.10 -5.47
N ALA A 3 2.73 16.37 -5.27
CA ALA A 3 3.43 16.83 -4.06
C ALA A 3 2.57 16.66 -2.79
N ILE A 4 1.27 17.00 -2.88
CA ILE A 4 0.33 16.85 -1.76
C ILE A 4 0.15 15.37 -1.41
N ALA A 5 0.07 14.49 -2.42
CA ALA A 5 -0.05 13.05 -2.20
C ALA A 5 1.20 12.47 -1.51
N ALA A 6 2.41 12.93 -1.90
CA ALA A 6 3.65 12.50 -1.26
C ALA A 6 3.70 12.90 0.22
N ILE A 7 3.28 14.13 0.55
CA ILE A 7 3.18 14.59 1.94
C ILE A 7 2.18 13.72 2.72
N ASN A 8 1.01 13.46 2.15
CA ASN A 8 -0.01 12.64 2.82
C ASN A 8 0.48 11.21 3.10
N ALA A 9 1.15 10.58 2.14
CA ALA A 9 1.73 9.24 2.32
C ALA A 9 2.77 9.22 3.45
N ALA A 10 3.65 10.23 3.52
CA ALA A 10 4.65 10.35 4.57
C ALA A 10 4.02 10.54 5.97
N LEU A 11 2.96 11.33 6.08
CA LEU A 11 2.24 11.52 7.35
C LEU A 11 1.61 10.22 7.85
N TRP A 12 1.03 9.42 6.96
CA TRP A 12 0.44 8.12 7.31
C TRP A 12 1.48 7.08 7.72
N ASP A 13 2.66 7.09 7.08
CA ASP A 13 3.78 6.23 7.46
C ASP A 13 4.30 6.59 8.86
N ILE A 14 4.51 7.89 9.13
CA ILE A 14 4.93 8.37 10.47
C ILE A 14 3.90 8.01 11.53
N SER A 15 2.62 8.20 11.25
CA SER A 15 1.53 7.88 12.18
C SER A 15 1.50 6.37 12.49
N GLY A 16 1.60 5.52 11.47
CA GLY A 16 1.67 4.07 11.67
C GLY A 16 2.86 3.65 12.52
N LYS A 17 4.05 4.21 12.26
CA LYS A 17 5.27 3.99 13.06
C LYS A 17 5.11 4.46 14.51
N HIS A 18 4.48 5.61 14.74
CA HIS A 18 4.24 6.15 16.07
C HIS A 18 3.34 5.25 16.91
N TYR A 19 2.27 4.72 16.31
CA TYR A 19 1.33 3.82 16.99
C TYR A 19 1.72 2.34 16.93
N GLY A 20 2.80 1.99 16.23
CA GLY A 20 3.25 0.59 16.07
C GLY A 20 2.29 -0.28 15.27
N VAL A 21 1.47 0.31 14.39
CA VAL A 21 0.48 -0.41 13.58
C VAL A 21 0.66 -0.12 12.08
N PRO A 22 0.30 -1.05 11.20
CA PRO A 22 0.19 -0.76 9.76
C PRO A 22 -0.74 0.42 9.50
N SER A 23 -0.43 1.28 8.52
CA SER A 23 -1.17 2.52 8.26
C SER A 23 -2.68 2.32 8.00
N TYR A 24 -3.08 1.21 7.37
CA TYR A 24 -4.48 0.88 7.13
C TYR A 24 -5.28 0.62 8.42
N MET A 25 -4.61 0.29 9.54
CA MET A 25 -5.28 0.11 10.83
C MET A 25 -5.88 1.42 11.35
N LEU A 26 -5.26 2.55 10.99
CA LEU A 26 -5.76 3.88 11.32
C LEU A 26 -6.96 4.30 10.45
N MET A 27 -7.27 3.53 9.39
CA MET A 27 -8.35 3.78 8.43
C MET A 27 -9.54 2.81 8.59
N GLY A 28 -9.65 2.13 9.74
CA GLY A 28 -10.74 1.18 10.02
C GLY A 28 -10.34 -0.29 9.95
N GLY A 29 -9.05 -0.60 9.76
CA GLY A 29 -8.56 -1.97 9.80
C GLY A 29 -8.65 -2.71 8.47
N ASN A 30 -8.32 -4.01 8.50
CA ASN A 30 -8.31 -4.84 7.31
C ASN A 30 -9.73 -5.28 6.89
N VAL A 31 -10.02 -5.20 5.59
CA VAL A 31 -11.27 -5.69 4.99
C VAL A 31 -11.06 -6.90 4.07
N ARG A 32 -9.82 -7.25 3.73
CA ARG A 32 -9.48 -8.40 2.85
C ARG A 32 -8.05 -8.88 3.05
N ASP A 33 -7.80 -10.17 2.91
CA ASP A 33 -6.44 -10.72 3.09
C ASP A 33 -5.56 -10.61 1.84
N LYS A 34 -6.17 -10.43 0.65
CA LYS A 34 -5.45 -10.30 -0.63
C LYS A 34 -6.14 -9.35 -1.60
N ILE A 35 -5.36 -8.74 -2.49
CA ILE A 35 -5.83 -7.83 -3.56
C ILE A 35 -5.49 -8.46 -4.92
N ARG A 36 -6.44 -8.45 -5.86
CA ARG A 36 -6.17 -8.85 -7.25
C ARG A 36 -5.31 -7.79 -7.93
N VAL A 37 -4.17 -8.20 -8.47
CA VAL A 37 -3.30 -7.31 -9.24
C VAL A 37 -3.83 -7.23 -10.66
N TYR A 38 -4.09 -6.02 -11.15
CA TYR A 38 -4.35 -5.76 -12.56
C TYR A 38 -3.11 -5.14 -13.17
N ALA A 39 -2.50 -5.81 -14.14
CA ALA A 39 -1.36 -5.30 -14.88
C ALA A 39 -1.75 -5.03 -16.32
N HIS A 40 -1.52 -3.80 -16.75
CA HIS A 40 -1.65 -3.40 -18.13
C HIS A 40 -0.27 -3.57 -18.80
N TRP A 41 -0.16 -4.50 -19.77
CA TRP A 41 1.01 -4.81 -20.62
C TRP A 41 2.39 -4.49 -20.00
N GLY A 42 2.93 -5.44 -19.24
CA GLY A 42 4.25 -5.30 -18.61
C GLY A 42 4.71 -6.46 -17.72
N ILE A 43 3.84 -7.42 -17.43
CA ILE A 43 4.27 -8.67 -16.79
C ILE A 43 4.89 -9.55 -17.89
N ARG A 44 6.23 -9.65 -17.88
CA ARG A 44 6.99 -10.48 -18.82
C ARG A 44 7.10 -11.94 -18.38
N ASP A 45 6.79 -12.23 -17.11
CA ASP A 45 6.71 -13.59 -16.58
C ASP A 45 5.75 -13.67 -15.39
N LEU A 46 4.96 -14.73 -15.34
CA LEU A 46 3.99 -15.09 -14.29
C LEU A 46 4.37 -16.40 -13.58
N SER A 47 5.57 -16.93 -13.83
CA SER A 47 6.07 -18.11 -13.13
C SER A 47 6.35 -17.82 -11.65
N ASP A 48 6.10 -18.80 -10.78
CA ASP A 48 6.37 -18.71 -9.34
C ASP A 48 7.88 -18.88 -9.00
N GLU A 49 8.78 -18.90 -10.00
CA GLU A 49 10.23 -19.12 -9.88
C GLU A 49 11.06 -17.87 -10.22
N GLY A 50 10.65 -16.70 -9.72
CA GLY A 50 11.44 -15.45 -9.77
C GLY A 50 12.40 -15.31 -8.59
#